data_AF-A0A7W9LB46-F1
#
_entry.id   AF-A0A7W9LB46-F1
#
_cell.length_a   1.000
_cell.length_b   1.000
_cell.length_c   1.000
_cell.angle_alpha   90.00
_cell.angle_beta   90.00
_cell.angle_gamma   90.00
#
_symmetry.space_group_name_H-M   'P 1'
#
loop_
_entity.id
_entity.type
_entity.pdbx_description
1 polymer ?
#
loop_
_entity_poly.entity_id
_entity_poly.type
_entity_poly.pdbx_seq_one_letter_code
_entity_poly.pdbx_strand_id
1 'polypeptide(L)'
;MKPLLAVLLAVPLSLAPTPGPGDVKVNGEQRGPTTTLSLEASTIKITGDGKGGSGDGYRIPRPCWYEPSLDAEAMYRLHTEGAGPARRAAIDEGSFRAFIQQFEKQRGKPGRWWVPAYNKADPNGAACWGGLQQFIFMPPNTTPPSGITIEQLAQIARAALTVPEPTVKLNPDAKSFVNLPTFVWLENVGQPRRTVTASIPGVMSVTLVATLQDIKIDPGTTKDRAEVHEEGCGPSGKPYEKGAPFTCGVRYLRSAIDQPREKYTLTVTTVWPVQVADNVVPFQFAPVQVGASRDVPVGEIQSNVKP
;
A
#
# COMPACT_ATOMS: atom_id res chain seq x y z
N MET A 1 -43.40 -19.63 -58.48
CA MET A 1 -42.52 -20.19 -57.42
C MET A 1 -41.30 -19.30 -57.27
N LYS A 2 -41.24 -18.50 -56.20
CA LYS A 2 -40.04 -17.87 -55.63
C LYS A 2 -40.45 -17.28 -54.27
N PRO A 3 -39.83 -17.69 -53.14
CA PRO A 3 -40.35 -17.43 -51.81
C PRO A 3 -39.90 -16.06 -51.27
N LEU A 4 -40.69 -15.55 -50.31
CA LEU A 4 -40.38 -14.42 -49.46
C LEU A 4 -39.07 -14.64 -48.69
N LEU A 5 -38.23 -13.61 -48.60
CA LEU A 5 -37.25 -13.45 -47.52
C LEU A 5 -37.55 -12.16 -46.76
N ALA A 6 -38.19 -12.31 -45.60
CA ALA A 6 -38.26 -11.27 -44.59
C ALA A 6 -36.97 -11.33 -43.76
N VAL A 7 -36.18 -10.26 -43.80
CA VAL A 7 -34.98 -10.12 -42.96
C VAL A 7 -35.44 -9.66 -41.58
N LEU A 8 -35.51 -10.61 -40.64
CA LEU A 8 -35.63 -10.31 -39.21
C LEU A 8 -34.28 -9.80 -38.69
N LEU A 9 -34.20 -8.49 -38.43
CA LEU A 9 -33.15 -7.89 -37.61
C LEU A 9 -33.35 -8.33 -36.15
N ALA A 10 -32.64 -9.38 -35.75
CA ALA A 10 -32.49 -9.73 -34.35
C ALA A 10 -31.55 -8.71 -33.68
N VAL A 11 -32.13 -7.75 -32.95
CA VAL A 11 -31.39 -6.89 -32.03
C VAL A 11 -31.07 -7.74 -30.80
N PRO A 12 -29.80 -8.05 -30.48
CA PRO A 12 -29.50 -8.70 -29.22
C PRO A 12 -29.73 -7.69 -28.10
N LEU A 13 -30.84 -7.85 -27.37
CA LEU A 13 -31.01 -7.24 -26.05
C LEU A 13 -29.90 -7.82 -25.15
N SER A 14 -28.79 -7.10 -25.10
CA SER A 14 -27.76 -7.33 -24.10
C SER A 14 -28.34 -6.82 -22.78
N LEU A 15 -29.02 -7.69 -22.04
CA LEU A 15 -29.32 -7.49 -20.63
C LEU A 15 -27.98 -7.39 -19.90
N ALA A 16 -27.49 -6.17 -19.74
CA ALA A 16 -26.42 -5.90 -18.81
C ALA A 16 -26.91 -6.35 -17.42
N PRO A 17 -26.19 -7.23 -16.71
CA PRO A 17 -26.56 -7.59 -15.36
C PRO A 17 -26.58 -6.32 -14.51
N THR A 18 -27.73 -6.05 -13.90
CA THR A 18 -27.87 -4.99 -12.91
C THR A 18 -26.95 -5.31 -11.73
N PRO A 19 -26.12 -4.36 -11.25
CA PRO A 19 -25.25 -4.61 -10.12
C PRO A 19 -26.09 -4.90 -8.87
N GLY A 20 -25.88 -6.07 -8.27
CA GLY A 20 -26.45 -6.39 -6.97
C GLY A 20 -25.80 -5.53 -5.86
N PRO A 21 -26.47 -5.31 -4.72
CA PRO A 21 -25.87 -4.66 -3.57
C PRO A 21 -24.94 -5.69 -2.92
N GLY A 22 -23.67 -5.65 -3.33
CA GLY A 22 -22.61 -6.58 -2.94
C GLY A 22 -21.22 -6.17 -3.45
N ASP A 23 -21.16 -5.44 -4.57
CA ASP A 23 -19.90 -4.91 -5.08
C ASP A 23 -19.73 -3.43 -4.69
N VAL A 24 -19.44 -3.17 -3.41
CA VAL A 24 -18.75 -1.93 -3.07
C VAL A 24 -17.36 -2.05 -3.65
N LYS A 25 -17.10 -1.45 -4.82
CA LYS A 25 -15.74 -1.28 -5.32
C LYS A 25 -14.93 -0.57 -4.25
N VAL A 26 -14.06 -1.31 -3.57
CA VAL A 26 -13.22 -0.82 -2.50
C VAL A 26 -12.13 0.07 -3.12
N ASN A 27 -12.21 1.37 -2.85
CA ASN A 27 -11.12 2.31 -3.14
C ASN A 27 -10.10 2.26 -1.99
N GLY A 28 -9.42 1.13 -1.84
CA GLY A 28 -8.53 0.89 -0.68
C GLY A 28 -7.60 -0.32 -0.81
N GLU A 29 -7.35 -0.78 -2.03
CA GLU A 29 -6.46 -1.91 -2.30
C GLU A 29 -5.07 -1.39 -2.74
N GLN A 30 -4.02 -1.89 -2.10
CA GLN A 30 -2.66 -1.81 -2.63
C GLN A 30 -2.47 -2.92 -3.67
N ARG A 31 -1.83 -2.63 -4.81
CA ARG A 31 -1.54 -3.64 -5.85
C ARG A 31 -0.04 -3.89 -5.91
N GLY A 32 0.36 -5.15 -6.07
CA GLY A 32 1.74 -5.56 -6.28
C GLY A 32 2.13 -6.81 -5.46
N PRO A 33 3.36 -7.33 -5.64
CA PRO A 33 3.83 -8.50 -4.89
C PRO A 33 3.97 -8.25 -3.38
N THR A 34 3.95 -6.97 -2.95
CA THR A 34 4.03 -6.55 -1.54
C THR A 34 2.71 -5.96 -1.03
N THR A 35 1.57 -6.32 -1.63
CA THR A 35 0.25 -5.90 -1.13
C THR A 35 0.07 -6.30 0.33
N THR A 36 -0.02 -5.32 1.23
CA THR A 36 -0.30 -5.53 2.65
C THR A 36 -1.64 -4.96 3.08
N LEU A 37 -2.34 -4.26 2.18
CA LEU A 37 -3.65 -3.67 2.45
C LEU A 37 -4.66 -4.02 1.35
N SER A 38 -5.76 -4.64 1.76
CA SER A 38 -6.97 -4.83 0.97
C SER A 38 -8.17 -4.67 1.90
N LEU A 39 -8.80 -3.49 1.90
CA LEU A 39 -9.90 -3.19 2.80
C LEU A 39 -11.17 -3.93 2.39
N GLU A 40 -11.88 -4.54 3.33
CA GLU A 40 -13.15 -5.23 3.07
C GLU A 40 -14.18 -4.89 4.17
N ALA A 41 -15.46 -4.82 3.78
CA ALA A 41 -16.55 -4.28 4.61
C ALA A 41 -16.27 -2.87 5.18
N SER A 42 -15.38 -2.12 4.51
CA SER A 42 -14.86 -0.82 4.93
C SER A 42 -15.44 0.32 4.10
N THR A 43 -15.69 1.45 4.75
CA THR A 43 -16.07 2.73 4.14
C THR A 43 -14.89 3.69 3.97
N ILE A 44 -13.72 3.33 4.51
CA ILE A 44 -12.49 4.10 4.36
C ILE A 44 -12.16 4.28 2.87
N LYS A 45 -11.89 5.52 2.48
CA LYS A 45 -11.41 5.91 1.16
C LYS A 45 -9.94 6.29 1.23
N ILE A 46 -9.13 5.74 0.32
CA ILE A 46 -7.72 6.08 0.16
C ILE A 46 -7.52 6.96 -1.09
N THR A 47 -7.01 8.17 -0.89
CA THR A 47 -6.69 9.14 -1.96
C THR A 47 -5.22 9.59 -1.88
N GLY A 48 -4.76 10.37 -2.85
CA GLY A 48 -3.37 10.84 -2.95
C GLY A 48 -2.57 10.18 -4.07
N ASP A 49 -1.34 10.68 -4.27
CA ASP A 49 -0.39 10.33 -5.33
C ASP A 49 0.73 9.36 -4.87
N GLY A 50 0.73 8.96 -3.59
CA GLY A 50 1.56 7.90 -3.03
C GLY A 50 0.98 6.50 -3.25
N LYS A 51 0.30 6.27 -4.37
CA LYS A 51 -0.34 5.00 -4.75
C LYS A 51 0.21 4.50 -6.08
N GLY A 52 0.29 3.18 -6.24
CA GLY A 52 0.65 2.53 -7.51
C GLY A 52 2.16 2.36 -7.73
N GLY A 53 2.98 2.54 -6.69
CA GLY A 53 4.39 2.15 -6.67
C GLY A 53 4.63 0.89 -5.85
N SER A 54 5.86 0.75 -5.37
CA SER A 54 6.29 -0.32 -4.47
C SER A 54 6.11 0.08 -3.02
N GLY A 55 5.57 -0.85 -2.21
CA GLY A 55 5.50 -0.72 -0.75
C GLY A 55 6.63 -1.46 -0.07
N ASP A 56 6.91 -1.12 1.19
CA ASP A 56 7.95 -1.71 2.02
C ASP A 56 7.46 -2.86 2.91
N GLY A 57 6.23 -3.35 2.67
CA GLY A 57 5.65 -4.46 3.42
C GLY A 57 5.09 -4.09 4.79
N TYR A 58 4.84 -2.80 5.06
CA TYR A 58 4.23 -2.35 6.31
C TYR A 58 2.88 -3.05 6.57
N ARG A 59 2.74 -3.67 7.74
CA ARG A 59 1.50 -4.33 8.18
C ARG A 59 0.83 -3.53 9.27
N ILE A 60 -0.47 -3.29 9.12
CA ILE A 60 -1.26 -2.66 10.17
C ILE A 60 -1.26 -3.55 11.43
N PRO A 61 -1.14 -2.99 12.65
CA PRO A 61 -1.08 -3.79 13.88
C PRO A 61 -2.36 -4.58 14.17
N ARG A 62 -3.51 -4.07 13.73
CA ARG A 62 -4.83 -4.66 13.96
C ARG A 62 -5.49 -5.01 12.62
N PRO A 63 -5.84 -6.28 12.38
CA PRO A 63 -6.35 -6.70 11.09
C PRO A 63 -7.86 -6.46 10.91
N CYS A 64 -8.61 -6.16 11.99
CA CYS A 64 -10.02 -5.76 11.95
C CYS A 64 -10.36 -4.68 12.97
N TRP A 65 -11.43 -3.91 12.71
CA TRP A 65 -11.90 -2.79 13.52
C TRP A 65 -13.40 -2.53 13.29
N TYR A 66 -14.01 -1.69 14.11
CA TYR A 66 -15.36 -1.16 13.87
C TYR A 66 -15.30 0.21 13.20
N GLU A 67 -16.13 0.43 12.18
CA GLU A 67 -16.34 1.74 11.56
C GLU A 67 -17.70 2.32 11.92
N PRO A 68 -17.80 3.66 12.09
CA PRO A 68 -19.08 4.31 12.30
C PRO A 68 -19.94 4.22 11.05
N SER A 69 -21.19 3.83 11.23
CA SER A 69 -22.18 3.60 10.19
C SER A 69 -23.40 4.51 10.40
N LEU A 70 -24.54 4.08 9.86
CA LEU A 70 -25.81 4.79 9.87
C LEU A 70 -26.34 5.07 11.29
N ASP A 71 -27.17 6.10 11.41
CA ASP A 71 -27.98 6.32 12.62
C ASP A 71 -29.06 5.23 12.80
N ALA A 72 -29.78 5.29 13.92
CA ALA A 72 -30.79 4.28 14.28
C ALA A 72 -31.88 4.13 13.21
N GLU A 73 -32.42 5.23 12.69
CA GLU A 73 -33.56 5.19 11.78
C GLU A 73 -33.11 4.76 10.38
N ALA A 74 -31.98 5.27 9.90
CA ALA A 74 -31.42 4.87 8.61
C ALA A 74 -31.00 3.39 8.60
N MET A 75 -30.47 2.86 9.70
CA MET A 75 -30.11 1.45 9.80
C MET A 75 -31.33 0.53 9.85
N TYR A 76 -32.38 0.92 10.59
CA TYR A 76 -33.66 0.21 10.60
C TYR A 76 -34.27 0.19 9.20
N ARG A 77 -34.31 1.36 8.53
CA ARG A 77 -34.81 1.51 7.18
C ARG A 77 -34.07 0.62 6.17
N LEU A 78 -32.73 0.60 6.21
CA LEU A 78 -31.91 -0.24 5.33
C LEU A 78 -32.32 -1.72 5.38
N HIS A 79 -32.68 -2.21 6.56
CA HIS A 79 -33.01 -3.62 6.76
C HIS A 79 -34.49 -3.94 6.61
N THR A 80 -35.39 -2.95 6.62
CA THR A 80 -36.84 -3.19 6.61
C THR A 80 -37.54 -2.79 5.31
N GLU A 81 -37.02 -1.79 4.59
CA GLU A 81 -37.62 -1.32 3.36
C GLU A 81 -37.16 -2.11 2.13
N GLY A 82 -38.10 -2.36 1.21
CA GLY A 82 -37.85 -3.05 -0.07
C GLY A 82 -37.29 -4.47 0.09
N ALA A 83 -36.45 -4.87 -0.87
CA ALA A 83 -35.65 -6.10 -0.81
C ALA A 83 -34.31 -5.85 -0.09
N GLY A 84 -34.35 -5.21 1.08
CA GLY A 84 -33.18 -4.94 1.91
C GLY A 84 -32.40 -6.21 2.29
N PRO A 85 -31.14 -6.09 2.75
CA PRO A 85 -30.27 -7.25 3.02
C PRO A 85 -30.91 -8.29 3.94
N ALA A 86 -31.61 -7.84 4.99
CA ALA A 86 -32.30 -8.73 5.93
C ALA A 86 -33.43 -9.52 5.26
N ARG A 87 -34.20 -8.88 4.38
CA ARG A 87 -35.32 -9.54 3.68
C ARG A 87 -34.85 -10.54 2.63
N ARG A 88 -33.66 -10.29 2.03
CA ARG A 88 -33.00 -11.24 1.13
C ARG A 88 -32.35 -12.42 1.86
N ALA A 89 -31.89 -12.22 3.08
CA ALA A 89 -31.24 -13.25 3.89
C ALA A 89 -32.21 -14.04 4.79
N ALA A 90 -33.44 -13.55 4.97
CA ALA A 90 -34.44 -14.20 5.82
C ALA A 90 -34.89 -15.55 5.23
N ILE A 91 -34.91 -16.57 6.09
CA ILE A 91 -35.40 -17.91 5.74
C ILE A 91 -36.94 -17.91 5.76
N ASP A 92 -37.51 -17.17 6.71
CA ASP A 92 -38.95 -16.98 6.92
C ASP A 92 -39.22 -15.61 7.57
N GLU A 93 -40.50 -15.26 7.77
CA GLU A 93 -40.87 -14.01 8.44
C GLU A 93 -40.41 -13.93 9.90
N GLY A 94 -40.29 -15.06 10.60
CA GLY A 94 -39.86 -15.11 12.00
C GLY A 94 -38.40 -14.72 12.16
N SER A 95 -37.52 -15.32 11.36
CA SER A 95 -36.09 -15.01 11.27
C SER A 95 -35.84 -13.57 10.87
N PHE A 96 -36.64 -13.03 9.95
CA PHE A 96 -36.61 -11.60 9.60
C PHE A 96 -36.95 -10.73 10.81
N ARG A 97 -38.08 -10.99 11.49
CA ARG A 97 -38.51 -10.24 12.67
C ARG A 97 -37.47 -10.30 13.78
N ALA A 98 -36.91 -11.48 14.04
CA ALA A 98 -35.86 -11.67 15.05
C ALA A 98 -34.61 -10.83 14.73
N PHE A 99 -34.18 -10.81 13.46
CA PHE A 99 -33.03 -10.02 13.02
C PHE A 99 -33.26 -8.51 13.16
N ILE A 100 -34.43 -8.00 12.74
CA ILE A 100 -34.70 -6.56 12.74
C ILE A 100 -34.99 -5.98 14.13
N GLN A 101 -35.35 -6.83 15.09
CA GLN A 101 -35.72 -6.41 16.45
C GLN A 101 -34.61 -5.58 17.12
N GLN A 102 -33.34 -5.89 16.84
CA GLN A 102 -32.21 -5.11 17.38
C GLN A 102 -32.20 -3.67 16.87
N PHE A 103 -32.58 -3.43 15.61
CA PHE A 103 -32.65 -2.10 15.03
C PHE A 103 -33.88 -1.36 15.53
N GLU A 104 -35.02 -2.06 15.59
CA GLU A 104 -36.27 -1.51 16.11
C GLU A 104 -36.10 -0.97 17.54
N LYS A 105 -35.43 -1.73 18.42
CA LYS A 105 -35.14 -1.34 19.82
C LYS A 105 -34.34 -0.05 19.96
N GLN A 106 -33.58 0.37 18.94
CA GLN A 106 -32.77 1.59 19.00
C GLN A 106 -33.39 2.78 18.27
N ARG A 107 -34.53 2.61 17.60
CA ARG A 107 -35.23 3.71 16.92
C ARG A 107 -35.55 4.84 17.89
N GLY A 108 -35.44 6.07 17.39
CA GLY A 108 -35.65 7.28 18.18
C GLY A 108 -34.55 7.60 19.21
N LYS A 109 -33.56 6.72 19.40
CA LYS A 109 -32.42 7.00 20.31
C LYS A 109 -31.32 7.74 19.56
N PRO A 110 -30.67 8.74 20.19
CA PRO A 110 -29.50 9.37 19.61
C PRO A 110 -28.33 8.39 19.62
N GLY A 111 -27.54 8.38 18.56
CA GLY A 111 -26.39 7.50 18.42
C GLY A 111 -26.21 7.02 16.99
N ARG A 112 -25.30 6.06 16.82
CA ARG A 112 -25.06 5.42 15.53
C ARG A 112 -24.67 3.96 15.69
N TRP A 113 -24.90 3.21 14.63
CA TRP A 113 -24.40 1.86 14.49
C TRP A 113 -22.92 1.87 14.12
N TRP A 114 -22.22 0.85 14.57
CA TRP A 114 -20.85 0.54 14.21
C TRP A 114 -20.80 -0.87 13.64
N VAL A 115 -20.11 -1.03 12.51
CA VAL A 115 -20.04 -2.28 11.76
C VAL A 115 -18.57 -2.70 11.57
N PRO A 116 -18.27 -4.01 11.59
CA PRO A 116 -16.90 -4.49 11.51
C PRO A 116 -16.38 -4.40 10.06
N ALA A 117 -15.13 -3.96 9.93
CA ALA A 117 -14.34 -3.90 8.72
C ALA A 117 -12.99 -4.59 8.96
N TYR A 118 -12.30 -4.99 7.89
CA TYR A 118 -11.03 -5.70 8.03
C TYR A 118 -10.10 -5.53 6.84
N ASN A 119 -8.83 -5.86 7.07
CA ASN A 119 -7.82 -6.00 6.04
C ASN A 119 -7.77 -7.46 5.56
N LYS A 120 -8.32 -7.72 4.37
CA LYS A 120 -8.31 -9.03 3.70
C LYS A 120 -6.90 -9.53 3.37
N ALA A 121 -5.94 -8.62 3.18
CA ALA A 121 -4.55 -8.99 2.91
C ALA A 121 -3.85 -9.56 4.16
N ASP A 122 -4.41 -9.36 5.36
CA ASP A 122 -3.90 -9.99 6.58
C ASP A 122 -4.44 -11.43 6.71
N PRO A 123 -3.58 -12.43 6.97
CA PRO A 123 -4.02 -13.82 7.11
C PRO A 123 -5.02 -14.04 8.25
N ASN A 124 -4.99 -13.18 9.28
CA ASN A 124 -5.92 -13.22 10.41
C ASN A 124 -7.14 -12.31 10.22
N GLY A 125 -7.24 -11.57 9.11
CA GLY A 125 -8.28 -10.57 8.87
C GLY A 125 -9.70 -11.13 8.93
N ALA A 126 -9.97 -12.20 8.17
CA ALA A 126 -11.29 -12.82 8.15
C ALA A 126 -11.67 -13.46 9.49
N ALA A 127 -10.72 -14.11 10.18
CA ALA A 127 -10.95 -14.70 11.49
C ALA A 127 -11.21 -13.63 12.56
N CYS A 128 -10.46 -12.52 12.54
CA CYS A 128 -10.67 -11.36 13.39
C CYS A 128 -12.07 -10.78 13.17
N TRP A 129 -12.44 -10.53 11.91
CA TRP A 129 -13.74 -10.01 11.54
C TRP A 129 -14.90 -10.92 11.97
N GLY A 130 -14.77 -12.24 11.77
CA GLY A 130 -15.78 -13.22 12.19
C GLY A 130 -15.95 -13.34 13.71
N GLY A 131 -14.97 -12.89 14.49
CA GLY A 131 -15.07 -12.79 15.95
C GLY A 131 -15.75 -11.52 16.46
N LEU A 132 -16.05 -10.55 15.58
CA LEU A 132 -16.71 -9.30 15.95
C LEU A 132 -18.23 -9.42 15.83
N GLN A 133 -18.96 -8.82 16.78
CA GLN A 133 -20.40 -8.64 16.67
C GLN A 133 -20.72 -7.77 15.45
N GLN A 134 -21.65 -8.20 14.60
CA GLN A 134 -21.93 -7.54 13.31
C GLN A 134 -22.46 -6.09 13.46
N PHE A 135 -23.22 -5.81 14.51
CA PHE A 135 -23.83 -4.50 14.74
C PHE A 135 -23.74 -4.11 16.21
N ILE A 136 -23.12 -2.96 16.49
CA ILE A 136 -23.08 -2.37 17.84
C ILE A 136 -23.66 -0.96 17.77
N PHE A 137 -24.64 -0.64 18.62
CA PHE A 137 -25.18 0.71 18.73
C PHE A 137 -24.47 1.47 19.85
N MET A 138 -23.92 2.63 19.52
CA MET A 138 -23.21 3.48 20.47
C MET A 138 -23.90 4.85 20.58
N PRO A 139 -24.01 5.42 21.80
CA PRO A 139 -24.43 6.80 22.01
C PRO A 139 -23.57 7.82 21.23
N PRO A 140 -24.03 9.07 21.06
CA PRO A 140 -23.22 10.13 20.46
C PRO A 140 -21.88 10.29 21.18
N ASN A 141 -20.84 10.64 20.43
CA ASN A 141 -19.48 10.88 20.93
C ASN A 141 -18.85 9.69 21.67
N THR A 142 -19.35 8.47 21.45
CA THR A 142 -18.77 7.25 22.00
C THR A 142 -18.31 6.32 20.87
N THR A 143 -17.15 5.72 21.08
CA THR A 143 -16.53 4.76 20.17
C THR A 143 -16.55 3.39 20.87
N PRO A 144 -16.98 2.31 20.20
CA PRO A 144 -16.99 0.99 20.84
C PRO A 144 -15.54 0.54 21.09
N PRO A 145 -15.31 -0.44 21.98
CA PRO A 145 -14.04 -1.17 21.98
C PRO A 145 -13.73 -1.65 20.57
N SER A 146 -12.48 -1.50 20.13
CA SER A 146 -12.06 -1.82 18.74
C SER A 146 -12.63 -0.91 17.64
N GLY A 147 -13.28 0.20 17.99
CA GLY A 147 -13.61 1.26 17.03
C GLY A 147 -12.36 1.88 16.42
N ILE A 148 -12.47 2.22 15.14
CA ILE A 148 -11.41 2.90 14.39
C ILE A 148 -11.03 4.21 15.09
N THR A 149 -9.74 4.41 15.30
CA THR A 149 -9.17 5.64 15.83
C THR A 149 -8.44 6.40 14.70
N ILE A 150 -8.15 7.68 14.91
CA ILE A 150 -7.34 8.47 13.97
C ILE A 150 -5.93 7.86 13.80
N GLU A 151 -5.38 7.29 14.87
CA GLU A 151 -4.14 6.52 14.84
C GLU A 151 -4.25 5.29 13.94
N GLN A 152 -5.29 4.45 14.13
CA GLN A 152 -5.50 3.28 13.29
C GLN A 152 -5.73 3.66 11.83
N LEU A 153 -6.41 4.78 11.57
CA LEU A 153 -6.59 5.33 10.22
C LEU A 153 -5.24 5.78 9.61
N ALA A 154 -4.33 6.32 10.42
CA ALA A 154 -2.97 6.64 9.98
C ALA A 154 -2.17 5.38 9.67
N GLN A 155 -2.32 4.30 10.45
CA GLN A 155 -1.70 3.00 10.14
C GLN A 155 -2.20 2.46 8.80
N ILE A 156 -3.50 2.59 8.52
CA ILE A 156 -4.10 2.18 7.23
C ILE A 156 -3.55 3.04 6.08
N ALA A 157 -3.44 4.37 6.27
CA ALA A 157 -2.79 5.24 5.29
C ALA A 157 -1.32 4.85 5.04
N ARG A 158 -0.59 4.44 6.09
CA ARG A 158 0.81 3.99 5.98
C ARG A 158 0.95 2.68 5.24
N ALA A 159 0.02 1.74 5.45
CA ALA A 159 -0.01 0.49 4.70
C ALA A 159 -0.34 0.71 3.21
N ALA A 160 -1.17 1.71 2.91
CA ALA A 160 -1.48 2.07 1.52
C ALA A 160 -0.37 2.88 0.82
N LEU A 161 0.58 3.44 1.58
CA LEU A 161 1.64 4.31 1.07
C LEU A 161 2.69 3.52 0.30
N THR A 162 2.81 3.85 -0.99
CA THR A 162 3.78 3.29 -1.92
C THR A 162 4.65 4.40 -2.51
N VAL A 163 5.86 4.05 -2.91
CA VAL A 163 6.83 4.96 -3.54
C VAL A 163 7.29 4.38 -4.89
N PRO A 164 7.77 5.20 -5.84
CA PRO A 164 8.25 4.70 -7.12
C PRO A 164 9.36 3.67 -6.96
N GLU A 165 9.37 2.66 -7.82
CA GLU A 165 10.48 1.72 -7.91
C GLU A 165 11.63 2.39 -8.68
N PRO A 166 12.81 2.58 -8.06
CA PRO A 166 13.92 3.25 -8.70
C PRO A 166 14.65 2.32 -9.68
N THR A 167 15.40 2.89 -10.62
CA THR A 167 16.34 2.15 -11.46
C THR A 167 17.77 2.52 -11.12
N VAL A 168 18.59 1.53 -10.75
CA VAL A 168 20.00 1.76 -10.38
C VAL A 168 20.87 2.00 -11.61
N LYS A 169 21.55 3.14 -11.63
CA LYS A 169 22.54 3.52 -12.64
C LYS A 169 23.93 3.59 -12.03
N LEU A 170 24.92 3.21 -12.84
CA LEU A 170 26.30 3.08 -12.42
C LEU A 170 27.23 3.76 -13.41
N ASN A 171 28.36 4.26 -12.91
CA ASN A 171 29.50 4.62 -13.73
C ASN A 171 30.78 4.08 -13.06
N PRO A 172 31.51 3.14 -13.69
CA PRO A 172 31.24 2.54 -15.01
C PRO A 172 29.98 1.66 -15.02
N ASP A 173 29.27 1.64 -16.16
CA ASP A 173 27.97 0.97 -16.27
C ASP A 173 28.10 -0.55 -16.50
N ALA A 174 28.90 -0.97 -17.48
CA ALA A 174 28.95 -2.37 -17.92
C ALA A 174 29.76 -3.29 -16.99
N LYS A 175 30.91 -2.81 -16.52
CA LYS A 175 31.86 -3.57 -15.71
C LYS A 175 32.70 -2.60 -14.89
N SER A 176 32.92 -2.95 -13.63
CA SER A 176 33.85 -2.25 -12.75
C SER A 176 35.13 -3.08 -12.55
N PHE A 177 36.12 -2.47 -11.91
CA PHE A 177 37.42 -3.08 -11.64
C PHE A 177 37.81 -2.88 -10.18
N VAL A 178 38.66 -3.77 -9.67
CA VAL A 178 39.22 -3.66 -8.32
C VAL A 178 39.85 -2.27 -8.13
N ASN A 179 39.53 -1.64 -7.00
CA ASN A 179 39.93 -0.29 -6.60
C ASN A 179 39.41 0.86 -7.47
N LEU A 180 38.61 0.59 -8.49
CA LEU A 180 37.98 1.63 -9.30
C LEU A 180 36.68 2.13 -8.62
N PRO A 181 36.56 3.44 -8.36
CA PRO A 181 35.30 4.02 -7.88
C PRO A 181 34.14 3.76 -8.84
N THR A 182 33.04 3.21 -8.33
CA THR A 182 31.80 3.01 -9.08
C THR A 182 30.74 3.95 -8.53
N PHE A 183 30.45 5.02 -9.25
CA PHE A 183 29.45 6.01 -8.88
C PHE A 183 28.04 5.44 -9.05
N VAL A 184 27.13 5.82 -8.15
CA VAL A 184 25.77 5.28 -8.08
C VAL A 184 24.75 6.42 -8.06
N TRP A 185 23.71 6.31 -8.88
CA TRP A 185 22.53 7.16 -8.81
C TRP A 185 21.28 6.40 -9.24
N LEU A 186 20.12 7.00 -8.98
CA LEU A 186 18.82 6.44 -9.26
C LEU A 186 18.11 7.26 -10.34
N GLU A 187 17.51 6.56 -11.29
CA GLU A 187 16.53 7.10 -12.22
C GLU A 187 15.12 6.61 -11.84
N ASN A 188 14.09 7.17 -12.48
CA ASN A 188 12.68 6.82 -12.26
C ASN A 188 12.16 7.04 -10.83
N VAL A 189 12.84 7.84 -10.02
CA VAL A 189 12.40 8.22 -8.65
C VAL A 189 11.17 9.14 -8.64
N GLY A 190 10.79 9.70 -9.79
CA GLY A 190 9.57 10.50 -9.96
C GLY A 190 9.53 11.75 -9.07
N GLN A 191 8.33 12.18 -8.70
CA GLN A 191 8.16 13.29 -7.75
C GLN A 191 8.68 12.87 -6.36
N PRO A 192 9.57 13.66 -5.74
CA PRO A 192 10.24 13.33 -4.48
C PRO A 192 9.34 13.54 -3.26
N ARG A 193 8.07 13.92 -3.46
CA ARG A 193 7.07 14.06 -2.40
C ARG A 193 5.84 13.27 -2.80
N ARG A 194 5.31 12.50 -1.86
CA ARG A 194 4.13 11.64 -2.02
C ARG A 194 3.17 11.84 -0.88
N THR A 195 1.89 11.73 -1.17
CA THR A 195 0.80 11.91 -0.21
C THR A 195 -0.16 10.75 -0.26
N VAL A 196 -0.64 10.33 0.90
CA VAL A 196 -1.75 9.38 1.03
C VAL A 196 -2.69 9.87 2.09
N THR A 197 -3.97 9.97 1.76
CA THR A 197 -5.02 10.34 2.70
C THR A 197 -5.94 9.16 2.89
N ALA A 198 -6.13 8.73 4.14
CA ALA A 198 -7.19 7.80 4.52
C ALA A 198 -8.32 8.59 5.19
N SER A 199 -9.55 8.34 4.77
CA SER A 199 -10.71 9.10 5.26
C SER A 199 -11.95 8.22 5.42
N ILE A 200 -12.71 8.48 6.49
CA ILE A 200 -14.08 8.02 6.65
C ILE A 200 -14.97 9.25 6.38
N PRO A 201 -15.74 9.28 5.28
CA PRO A 201 -16.47 10.48 4.85
C PRO A 201 -17.34 11.08 5.95
N GLY A 202 -17.15 12.37 6.23
CA GLY A 202 -17.92 13.10 7.24
C GLY A 202 -17.60 12.75 8.70
N VAL A 203 -16.55 11.94 8.94
CA VAL A 203 -16.17 11.51 10.31
C VAL A 203 -14.74 11.93 10.63
N MET A 204 -13.76 11.44 9.88
CA MET A 204 -12.34 11.66 10.18
C MET A 204 -11.49 11.46 8.93
N SER A 205 -10.32 12.10 8.91
CA SER A 205 -9.35 11.99 7.83
C SER A 205 -7.95 12.21 8.37
N VAL A 206 -6.98 11.51 7.81
CA VAL A 206 -5.56 11.70 8.10
C VAL A 206 -4.75 11.63 6.81
N THR A 207 -3.79 12.52 6.66
CA THR A 207 -2.90 12.58 5.50
C THR A 207 -1.48 12.28 5.95
N LEU A 208 -0.84 11.35 5.26
CA LEU A 208 0.59 11.08 5.38
C LEU A 208 1.33 11.71 4.21
N VAL A 209 2.53 12.20 4.50
CA VAL A 209 3.45 12.77 3.54
C VAL A 209 4.76 12.01 3.62
N ALA A 210 5.19 11.42 2.50
CA ALA A 210 6.51 10.80 2.36
C ALA A 210 7.39 11.68 1.47
N THR A 211 8.61 11.97 1.89
CA THR A 211 9.54 12.78 1.09
C THR A 211 10.85 12.02 0.90
N LEU A 212 11.32 11.89 -0.34
CA LEU A 212 12.60 11.27 -0.66
C LEU A 212 13.71 12.17 -0.11
N GLN A 213 14.51 11.64 0.81
CA GLN A 213 15.58 12.41 1.43
C GLN A 213 16.96 11.80 1.19
N ASP A 214 17.03 10.47 1.08
CA ASP A 214 18.32 9.79 1.07
C ASP A 214 18.27 8.46 0.31
N ILE A 215 19.45 7.90 0.06
CA ILE A 215 19.64 6.53 -0.43
C ILE A 215 20.55 5.76 0.51
N LYS A 216 20.39 4.43 0.54
CA LYS A 216 21.32 3.50 1.17
C LYS A 216 21.88 2.53 0.14
N ILE A 217 23.17 2.27 0.19
CA ILE A 217 23.91 1.45 -0.75
C ILE A 217 24.45 0.23 -0.01
N ASP A 218 23.93 -0.94 -0.37
CA ASP A 218 24.49 -2.24 0.03
C ASP A 218 25.29 -2.81 -1.15
N PRO A 219 26.62 -2.97 -1.02
CA PRO A 219 27.47 -3.45 -2.10
C PRO A 219 27.26 -4.94 -2.42
N GLY A 220 26.39 -5.65 -1.71
CA GLY A 220 26.16 -7.08 -1.89
C GLY A 220 27.35 -7.92 -1.41
N THR A 221 28.16 -7.38 -0.52
CA THR A 221 29.36 -8.00 0.05
C THR A 221 29.73 -7.35 1.38
N THR A 222 30.72 -7.92 2.05
CA THR A 222 31.26 -7.44 3.32
C THR A 222 32.27 -6.30 3.16
N LYS A 223 32.54 -5.59 4.26
CA LYS A 223 33.43 -4.41 4.32
C LYS A 223 34.89 -4.70 3.95
N ASP A 224 35.35 -5.94 4.07
CA ASP A 224 36.70 -6.36 3.64
C ASP A 224 36.83 -6.50 2.11
N ARG A 225 35.72 -6.40 1.38
CA ARG A 225 35.66 -6.56 -0.08
C ARG A 225 35.12 -5.31 -0.79
N ALA A 226 34.53 -4.37 -0.07
CA ALA A 226 34.03 -3.13 -0.64
C ALA A 226 34.03 -1.98 0.38
N GLU A 227 34.32 -0.79 -0.13
CA GLU A 227 34.14 0.49 0.54
C GLU A 227 32.91 1.18 -0.05
N VAL A 228 32.02 1.67 0.82
CA VAL A 228 30.80 2.38 0.43
C VAL A 228 30.94 3.84 0.86
N HIS A 229 30.61 4.75 -0.05
CA HIS A 229 30.55 6.18 0.22
C HIS A 229 29.14 6.69 -0.05
N GLU A 230 28.53 7.35 0.94
CA GLU A 230 27.19 7.93 0.86
C GLU A 230 27.20 9.44 1.15
N GLU A 231 28.39 10.01 1.26
CA GLU A 231 28.65 11.39 1.64
C GLU A 231 28.16 12.34 0.53
N GLY A 232 27.06 13.04 0.77
CA GLY A 232 26.51 13.97 -0.22
C GLY A 232 26.01 13.28 -1.49
N CYS A 233 25.54 12.03 -1.38
CA CYS A 233 24.75 11.39 -2.43
C CYS A 233 23.50 12.20 -2.80
N GLY A 234 22.91 12.89 -1.81
CA GLY A 234 21.60 13.51 -1.97
C GLY A 234 20.48 12.47 -2.15
N PRO A 235 19.25 12.92 -2.46
CA PRO A 235 18.05 12.08 -2.41
C PRO A 235 18.02 10.94 -3.44
N SER A 236 18.85 10.98 -4.47
CA SER A 236 18.83 10.03 -5.59
C SER A 236 20.22 9.58 -6.02
N GLY A 237 21.25 9.81 -5.21
CA GLY A 237 22.65 9.56 -5.60
C GLY A 237 23.21 10.57 -6.61
N LYS A 238 24.44 10.32 -7.05
CA LYS A 238 25.23 11.30 -7.81
C LYS A 238 25.90 10.68 -9.04
N PRO A 239 25.53 11.13 -10.26
CA PRO A 239 26.24 10.75 -11.48
C PRO A 239 27.71 11.14 -11.44
N TYR A 240 28.54 10.35 -12.13
CA TYR A 240 29.95 10.70 -12.31
C TYR A 240 30.12 11.93 -13.19
N GLU A 241 30.96 12.86 -12.75
CA GLU A 241 31.47 13.96 -13.55
C GLU A 241 33.00 13.89 -13.59
N LYS A 242 33.60 14.28 -14.71
CA LYS A 242 35.05 14.20 -14.89
C LYS A 242 35.76 15.03 -13.82
N GLY A 243 36.63 14.36 -13.05
CA GLY A 243 37.39 15.00 -11.95
C GLY A 243 36.61 15.17 -10.65
N ALA A 244 35.36 14.69 -10.57
CA ALA A 244 34.59 14.74 -9.35
C ALA A 244 35.19 13.83 -8.25
N PRO A 245 35.13 14.26 -6.97
CA PRO A 245 35.50 13.41 -5.85
C PRO A 245 34.53 12.23 -5.75
N PHE A 246 35.05 11.08 -5.32
CA PHE A 246 34.24 9.89 -5.07
C PHE A 246 33.57 10.00 -3.70
N THR A 247 32.32 10.44 -3.69
CA THR A 247 31.55 10.63 -2.45
C THR A 247 30.24 9.84 -2.44
N CYS A 248 29.82 9.29 -3.58
CA CYS A 248 28.56 8.54 -3.70
C CYS A 248 28.73 7.30 -4.58
N GLY A 249 28.80 6.12 -3.96
CA GLY A 249 28.89 4.84 -4.65
C GLY A 249 29.71 3.79 -3.91
N VAL A 250 30.24 2.83 -4.66
CA VAL A 250 30.99 1.68 -4.12
C VAL A 250 32.35 1.55 -4.81
N ARG A 251 33.39 1.24 -4.03
CA ARG A 251 34.70 0.79 -4.51
C ARG A 251 34.91 -0.66 -4.07
N TYR A 252 34.96 -1.58 -5.02
CA TYR A 252 35.21 -2.98 -4.73
C TYR A 252 36.72 -3.23 -4.60
N LEU A 253 37.11 -3.91 -3.52
CA LEU A 253 38.50 -4.23 -3.16
C LEU A 253 38.92 -5.62 -3.65
N ARG A 254 37.97 -6.44 -4.08
CA ARG A 254 38.23 -7.80 -4.63
C ARG A 254 37.41 -8.07 -5.87
N SER A 255 37.96 -8.88 -6.77
CA SER A 255 37.23 -9.36 -7.95
C SER A 255 35.97 -10.12 -7.54
N ALA A 256 34.96 -10.12 -8.41
CA ALA A 256 33.74 -10.88 -8.21
C ALA A 256 33.84 -12.35 -8.67
N ILE A 257 35.02 -12.82 -9.11
CA ILE A 257 35.21 -14.16 -9.70
C ILE A 257 34.83 -15.32 -8.74
N ASP A 258 34.95 -15.10 -7.43
CA ASP A 258 34.60 -16.06 -6.39
C ASP A 258 33.17 -15.87 -5.84
N GLN A 259 32.40 -14.93 -6.42
CA GLN A 259 31.02 -14.66 -6.03
C GLN A 259 30.04 -15.51 -6.86
N PRO A 260 28.82 -15.76 -6.36
CA PRO A 260 27.76 -16.38 -7.14
C PRO A 260 27.54 -15.64 -8.48
N ARG A 261 27.55 -16.40 -9.59
CA ARG A 261 27.41 -15.87 -10.96
C ARG A 261 28.51 -14.87 -11.36
N GLU A 262 29.64 -14.86 -10.66
CA GLU A 262 30.81 -14.01 -10.89
C GLU A 262 30.50 -12.50 -10.79
N LYS A 263 29.53 -12.12 -9.93
CA LYS A 263 29.05 -10.74 -9.77
C LYS A 263 28.71 -10.43 -8.32
N TYR A 264 28.83 -9.16 -7.92
CA TYR A 264 28.22 -8.65 -6.70
C TYR A 264 26.79 -8.19 -6.99
N THR A 265 25.84 -8.45 -6.08
CA THR A 265 24.47 -7.94 -6.20
C THR A 265 24.33 -6.65 -5.40
N LEU A 266 24.63 -5.52 -6.03
CA LEU A 266 24.48 -4.19 -5.45
C LEU A 266 23.00 -3.88 -5.26
N THR A 267 22.61 -3.41 -4.08
CA THR A 267 21.24 -2.96 -3.79
C THR A 267 21.26 -1.50 -3.34
N VAL A 268 20.43 -0.67 -3.97
CA VAL A 268 20.28 0.74 -3.60
C VAL A 268 18.85 0.98 -3.14
N THR A 269 18.71 1.48 -1.91
CA THR A 269 17.44 1.65 -1.22
C THR A 269 17.11 3.12 -1.06
N THR A 270 15.97 3.55 -1.59
CA THR A 270 15.45 4.91 -1.34
C THR A 270 14.90 5.02 0.08
N VAL A 271 15.11 6.15 0.73
CA VAL A 271 14.64 6.43 2.09
C VAL A 271 13.66 7.59 2.07
N TRP A 272 12.42 7.31 2.48
CA TRP A 272 11.33 8.28 2.49
C TRP A 272 10.77 8.47 3.91
N PRO A 273 11.28 9.42 4.70
CA PRO A 273 10.68 9.76 5.98
C PRO A 273 9.20 10.13 5.82
N VAL A 274 8.38 9.64 6.74
CA VAL A 274 6.93 9.79 6.72
C VAL A 274 6.49 10.72 7.84
N GLN A 275 5.73 11.74 7.48
CA GLN A 275 5.14 12.71 8.40
C GLN A 275 3.62 12.62 8.32
N VAL A 276 2.97 12.77 9.48
CA VAL A 276 1.52 12.92 9.54
C VAL A 276 1.21 14.41 9.44
N ALA A 277 0.41 14.80 8.45
CA ALA A 277 -0.02 16.19 8.29
C ALA A 277 -0.75 16.67 9.55
N ASP A 278 -0.52 17.93 9.91
CA ASP A 278 -1.14 18.63 11.04
C ASP A 278 -0.89 17.97 12.41
N ASN A 279 0.05 17.02 12.50
CA ASN A 279 0.43 16.30 13.73
C ASN A 279 -0.78 15.75 14.51
N VAL A 280 -1.81 15.28 13.80
CA VAL A 280 -3.06 14.77 14.41
C VAL A 280 -2.89 13.47 15.20
N VAL A 281 -1.70 12.88 15.17
CA VAL A 281 -1.31 11.72 15.99
C VAL A 281 0.07 11.94 16.61
N PRO A 282 0.29 11.52 17.87
CA PRO A 282 1.52 11.81 18.61
C PRO A 282 2.61 10.75 18.42
N PHE A 283 2.71 10.13 17.24
CA PHE A 283 3.72 9.10 16.96
C PHE A 283 4.35 9.29 15.58
N GLN A 284 5.55 8.73 15.41
CA GLN A 284 6.30 8.78 14.16
C GLN A 284 6.37 7.41 13.51
N PHE A 285 6.28 7.40 12.18
CA PHE A 285 6.47 6.22 11.38
C PHE A 285 7.95 6.03 11.03
N ALA A 286 8.37 4.77 10.91
CA ALA A 286 9.62 4.46 10.23
C ALA A 286 9.54 4.92 8.75
N PRO A 287 10.65 5.39 8.17
CA PRO A 287 10.70 5.75 6.75
C PRO A 287 10.26 4.58 5.86
N VAL A 288 9.58 4.90 4.75
CA VAL A 288 9.35 3.91 3.67
C VAL A 288 10.68 3.66 2.98
N GLN A 289 11.04 2.39 2.82
CA GLN A 289 12.27 1.98 2.16
C GLN A 289 11.98 1.01 1.03
N VAL A 290 12.39 1.37 -0.20
CA VAL A 290 12.25 0.53 -1.39
C VAL A 290 13.60 0.42 -2.08
N GLY A 291 14.07 -0.81 -2.23
CA GLY A 291 15.34 -1.17 -2.84
C GLY A 291 15.19 -1.66 -4.28
N ALA A 292 16.19 -1.33 -5.10
CA ALA A 292 16.40 -1.95 -6.40
C ALA A 292 17.81 -2.54 -6.45
N SER A 293 17.93 -3.73 -7.04
CA SER A 293 19.20 -4.45 -7.13
C SER A 293 19.72 -4.49 -8.56
N ARG A 294 21.04 -4.48 -8.71
CA ARG A 294 21.74 -4.59 -9.97
C ARG A 294 23.01 -5.39 -9.79
N ASP A 295 23.24 -6.37 -10.67
CA ASP A 295 24.49 -7.12 -10.64
C ASP A 295 25.66 -6.28 -11.18
N VAL A 296 26.80 -6.30 -10.47
CA VAL A 296 28.02 -5.57 -10.80
C VAL A 296 29.17 -6.55 -11.03
N PRO A 297 29.58 -6.78 -12.29
CA PRO A 297 30.79 -7.53 -12.59
C PRO A 297 32.03 -6.72 -12.18
N VAL A 298 32.93 -7.34 -11.41
CA VAL A 298 34.18 -6.71 -10.97
C VAL A 298 35.37 -7.54 -11.41
N GLY A 299 36.10 -7.03 -12.39
CA GLY A 299 37.36 -7.63 -12.85
C GLY A 299 38.57 -7.11 -12.08
N GLU A 300 39.71 -7.77 -12.25
CA GLU A 300 41.01 -7.26 -11.83
C GLU A 300 41.87 -6.99 -13.07
N ILE A 301 42.59 -5.86 -13.09
CA ILE A 301 43.52 -5.53 -14.16
C ILE A 301 44.91 -5.98 -13.72
N GLN A 302 45.48 -6.94 -14.44
CA GLN A 302 46.85 -7.40 -14.23
C GLN A 302 47.74 -6.87 -15.36
N SER A 303 48.80 -6.18 -14.99
CA SER A 303 49.81 -5.71 -15.94
C SER A 303 50.88 -6.79 -16.10
N ASN A 304 50.95 -7.43 -17.26
CA ASN A 304 52.07 -8.31 -17.60
C ASN A 304 53.25 -7.46 -18.06
N VAL A 305 54.23 -7.25 -17.18
CA VAL A 305 55.52 -6.65 -17.57
C VAL A 305 56.40 -7.78 -18.10
N LYS A 306 56.68 -7.78 -19.40
CA LYS A 306 57.75 -8.63 -19.97
C LYS A 306 59.11 -7.97 -19.64
N PRO A 307 60.07 -8.71 -19.07
CA PRO A 307 61.41 -8.21 -18.80
C PRO A 307 62.19 -7.90 -20.10
#